data_AF-A0A8D8MSU4-F1
#
_entry.id   AF-A0A8D8MSU4-F1
#
_cell.length_a   1.000
_cell.length_b   1.000
_cell.length_c   1.000
_cell.angle_alpha   90.00
_cell.angle_beta   90.00
_cell.angle_gamma   90.00
#
_symmetry.space_group_name_H-M   'P 1'
#
loop_
_entity.id
_entity.type
_entity.pdbx_description
1 polymer ?
#
loop_
_entity_poly.entity_id
_entity_poly.type
_entity_poly.pdbx_seq_one_letter_code
_entity_poly.pdbx_strand_id
1 'polypeptide(L)'
;MLEGVTFPCGHAIWSCWAPPSERSRMSTIAFTGAFAGTVATMPLSGVIADRWGWEWVFYFFGIVACGWYIAWIAIVRRSPEHDDRISHGERKFILQTLDTTEAATDKVQHPWREMFTSKAVISMSIASFTEDWGYYTLLTGLPTFLKTVLNFDLKQSGLLSALPYLAMGILLSSSGYVADWLQIRNYLTTSQVRKYFTCGGFLVQLICMLVGALA
;
A
#
# COMPACT_ATOMS: atom_id res chain seq x y z
N MET A 1 -9.70 -0.76 14.23
CA MET A 1 -8.80 0.02 15.10
C MET A 1 -7.46 -0.68 15.37
N LEU A 2 -7.40 -2.01 15.55
CA LEU A 2 -6.12 -2.74 15.73
C LEU A 2 -5.27 -2.92 14.46
N GLU A 3 -5.87 -2.85 13.26
CA GLU A 3 -5.13 -2.96 11.98
C GLU A 3 -4.19 -1.79 11.67
N GLY A 4 -4.35 -0.65 12.35
CA GLY A 4 -3.51 0.53 12.11
C GLY A 4 -2.02 0.32 12.40
N VAL A 5 -1.70 -0.69 13.23
CA VAL A 5 -0.32 -1.02 13.61
C VAL A 5 0.34 -2.00 12.62
N THR A 6 -0.43 -2.64 11.74
CA THR A 6 0.09 -3.66 10.82
C THR A 6 1.10 -3.08 9.83
N PHE A 7 0.79 -1.92 9.24
CA PHE A 7 1.69 -1.24 8.31
C PHE A 7 3.01 -0.79 8.96
N PRO A 8 3.02 -0.05 10.09
CA PRO A 8 4.29 0.33 10.72
C PRO A 8 5.09 -0.87 11.24
N CYS A 9 4.43 -1.91 11.77
CA CYS A 9 5.12 -3.14 12.17
C CYS A 9 5.72 -3.89 10.98
N GLY A 10 4.99 -4.00 9.87
CA GLY A 10 5.49 -4.62 8.63
C GLY A 10 6.73 -3.89 8.10
N HIS A 11 6.67 -2.56 8.04
CA HIS A 11 7.80 -1.74 7.65
C HIS A 11 9.00 -1.85 8.61
N ALA A 12 8.76 -1.99 9.92
CA ALA A 12 9.82 -2.23 10.90
C ALA A 12 10.51 -3.59 10.67
N ILE A 13 9.74 -4.65 10.45
CA ILE A 13 10.29 -5.99 10.14
C ILE A 13 11.10 -5.94 8.84
N TRP A 14 10.57 -5.33 7.78
CA TRP A 14 11.31 -5.16 6.53
C TRP A 14 12.54 -4.29 6.68
N SER A 15 12.58 -3.37 7.66
CA SER A 15 13.76 -2.55 7.87
C SER A 15 14.96 -3.35 8.38
N CYS A 16 14.72 -4.40 9.16
CA CYS A 16 15.74 -5.30 9.70
C CYS A 16 16.11 -6.46 8.76
N TRP A 17 15.21 -6.84 7.85
CA TRP A 17 15.39 -8.00 6.97
C TRP A 17 15.70 -7.66 5.51
N ALA A 18 15.30 -6.47 5.04
CA ALA A 18 15.45 -6.07 3.64
C ALA A 18 16.60 -5.07 3.45
N PRO A 19 17.58 -5.39 2.57
CA PRO A 19 18.55 -4.43 2.09
C PRO A 19 17.88 -3.17 1.50
N PRO A 20 18.48 -1.96 1.62
CA PRO A 20 17.88 -0.72 1.12
C PRO A 20 17.49 -0.74 -0.37
N SER A 21 18.24 -1.49 -1.19
CA SER A 21 17.98 -1.68 -2.62
C SER A 21 16.78 -2.59 -2.92
N GLU A 22 16.43 -3.50 -2.01
CA GLU A 22 15.38 -4.52 -2.21
C GLU A 22 14.10 -4.22 -1.42
N ARG A 23 14.16 -3.27 -0.48
CA ARG A 23 13.03 -2.90 0.38
C ARG A 23 11.79 -2.45 -0.40
N SER A 24 11.97 -1.75 -1.52
CA SER A 24 10.84 -1.36 -2.39
C SER A 24 10.15 -2.59 -2.99
N ARG A 25 10.93 -3.55 -3.53
CA ARG A 25 10.41 -4.78 -4.14
C ARG A 25 9.67 -5.65 -3.13
N MET A 26 10.21 -5.81 -1.91
CA MET A 26 9.53 -6.56 -0.85
C MET A 26 8.20 -5.90 -0.46
N SER A 27 8.17 -4.57 -0.36
CA SER A 27 6.94 -3.83 -0.08
C SER A 27 5.92 -4.01 -1.20
N THR A 28 6.33 -3.89 -2.47
CA THR A 28 5.45 -4.11 -3.64
C THR A 28 4.86 -5.52 -3.62
N ILE A 29 5.68 -6.56 -3.39
CA ILE A 29 5.19 -7.96 -3.32
C ILE A 29 4.16 -8.12 -2.19
N ALA A 30 4.40 -7.54 -1.01
CA ALA A 30 3.47 -7.60 0.10
C ALA A 30 2.13 -6.90 -0.22
N PHE A 31 2.18 -5.72 -0.84
CA PHE A 31 0.97 -5.01 -1.29
C PHE A 31 0.21 -5.80 -2.37
N THR A 32 0.90 -6.34 -3.37
CA THR A 32 0.28 -7.20 -4.39
C THR A 32 -0.38 -8.43 -3.76
N GLY A 33 0.26 -9.04 -2.76
CA GLY A 33 -0.31 -10.14 -1.99
C GLY A 33 -1.60 -9.77 -1.26
N ALA A 34 -1.68 -8.57 -0.68
CA ALA A 34 -2.89 -8.07 -0.04
C ALA A 34 -4.05 -7.91 -1.05
N PHE A 35 -3.79 -7.32 -2.22
CA PHE A 35 -4.82 -7.20 -3.27
C PHE A 35 -5.27 -8.55 -3.81
N ALA A 36 -4.33 -9.47 -4.08
CA ALA A 36 -4.65 -10.82 -4.53
C ALA A 36 -5.48 -11.59 -3.49
N GLY A 37 -5.15 -11.41 -2.20
CA GLY A 37 -5.92 -11.94 -1.08
C GLY A 37 -7.37 -11.44 -1.13
N THR A 38 -7.59 -10.14 -1.24
CA THR A 38 -8.96 -9.57 -1.32
C THR A 38 -9.75 -10.12 -2.50
N VAL A 39 -9.12 -10.21 -3.68
CA VAL A 39 -9.76 -10.75 -4.90
C VAL A 39 -10.14 -12.22 -4.73
N ALA A 40 -9.36 -13.03 -4.02
CA ALA A 40 -9.69 -14.42 -3.73
C ALA A 40 -10.75 -14.54 -2.61
N THR A 41 -10.69 -13.66 -1.62
CA THR A 41 -11.55 -13.67 -0.43
C THR A 41 -12.99 -13.29 -0.77
N MET A 42 -13.22 -12.35 -1.70
CA MET A 42 -14.57 -11.87 -2.05
C MET A 42 -15.48 -12.96 -2.69
N PRO A 43 -15.05 -13.73 -3.71
CA PRO A 43 -15.84 -14.84 -4.22
C PRO A 43 -15.99 -15.97 -3.19
N LEU A 44 -14.92 -16.25 -2.43
CA LEU A 44 -14.91 -17.31 -1.44
C LEU A 44 -15.91 -17.03 -0.31
N SER A 45 -15.98 -15.79 0.17
CA SER A 45 -16.96 -15.38 1.17
C SER A 45 -18.38 -15.47 0.64
N GLY A 46 -18.62 -15.13 -0.64
CA GLY A 46 -19.91 -15.29 -1.31
C GLY A 46 -20.38 -16.74 -1.37
N VAL A 47 -19.50 -17.67 -1.77
CA VAL A 47 -19.82 -19.11 -1.84
C VAL A 47 -20.08 -19.70 -0.46
N ILE A 48 -19.31 -19.30 0.56
CA ILE A 48 -19.49 -19.75 1.95
C ILE A 48 -20.81 -19.23 2.52
N ALA A 49 -21.12 -17.94 2.29
CA ALA A 49 -22.35 -17.32 2.78
C ALA A 49 -23.60 -17.94 2.16
N ASP A 50 -23.58 -18.25 0.86
CA ASP A 50 -24.71 -18.84 0.14
C ASP A 50 -25.01 -20.29 0.59
N ARG A 51 -23.97 -21.09 0.86
CA ARG A 51 -24.14 -22.52 1.22
C ARG A 51 -24.37 -22.77 2.71
N TRP A 52 -23.66 -22.03 3.57
CA TRP A 52 -23.62 -22.33 5.00
C TRP A 52 -24.16 -21.20 5.88
N GLY A 53 -24.43 -20.03 5.31
CA GLY A 53 -24.84 -18.84 6.07
C GLY A 53 -23.67 -17.87 6.27
N TRP A 54 -24.00 -16.61 6.49
CA TRP A 54 -23.03 -15.50 6.58
C TRP A 54 -22.12 -15.62 7.81
N GLU A 55 -22.58 -16.29 8.86
CA GLU A 55 -21.85 -16.53 10.10
C GLU A 55 -20.58 -17.37 9.87
N TRP A 56 -20.65 -18.33 8.93
CA TRP A 56 -19.54 -19.25 8.63
C TRP A 56 -18.36 -18.58 7.94
N VAL A 57 -18.58 -17.45 7.28
CA VAL A 57 -17.51 -16.62 6.72
C VAL A 57 -16.55 -16.20 7.83
N PHE A 58 -17.08 -15.75 8.97
CA PHE A 58 -16.27 -15.34 10.12
C PHE A 58 -15.51 -16.50 10.76
N TYR A 59 -16.17 -17.65 10.92
CA TYR A 59 -15.50 -18.83 11.48
C TYR A 59 -14.38 -19.34 10.58
N PHE A 60 -14.60 -19.41 9.26
CA PHE A 60 -13.62 -19.89 8.31
C PHE A 60 -12.37 -18.98 8.26
N PHE A 61 -12.57 -17.68 8.06
CA PHE A 61 -11.44 -16.73 8.03
C PHE A 61 -10.75 -16.62 9.39
N GLY A 62 -11.49 -16.74 10.49
CA GLY A 62 -10.92 -16.80 11.84
C GLY A 62 -9.99 -17.99 12.03
N ILE A 63 -10.40 -19.20 11.64
CA ILE A 63 -9.57 -20.41 11.75
C ILE A 63 -8.32 -20.30 10.87
N VAL A 64 -8.48 -19.85 9.62
CA VAL A 64 -7.35 -19.65 8.69
C VAL A 64 -6.36 -18.62 9.26
N ALA A 65 -6.85 -17.51 9.82
CA ALA A 65 -6.02 -16.48 10.44
C ALA A 65 -5.28 -17.02 11.67
N CYS A 66 -5.95 -17.81 12.52
CA CYS A 66 -5.31 -18.46 13.67
C CYS A 66 -4.21 -19.44 13.23
N GLY A 67 -4.47 -20.25 12.20
CA GLY A 67 -3.47 -21.16 11.63
C GLY A 67 -2.27 -20.41 11.06
N TRP A 68 -2.51 -19.33 10.31
CA TRP A 68 -1.46 -18.46 9.79
C TRP A 68 -0.64 -17.81 10.91
N TYR A 69 -1.27 -17.37 12.00
CA TYR A 69 -0.58 -16.78 13.15
C TYR A 69 0.37 -17.78 13.83
N ILE A 70 -0.06 -19.03 14.00
CA ILE A 70 0.79 -20.10 14.55
C ILE A 70 1.99 -20.36 13.64
N ALA A 71 1.75 -20.46 12.32
CA ALA A 71 2.82 -20.61 11.34
C ALA A 71 3.78 -19.42 11.37
N TRP A 72 3.27 -18.20 11.49
CA TRP A 72 4.06 -16.98 11.58
C TRP A 72 4.98 -16.98 12.80
N ILE A 73 4.49 -17.35 13.98
CA ILE A 73 5.34 -17.47 15.19
C ILE A 73 6.40 -18.56 15.03
N ALA A 74 6.07 -19.67 14.34
CA ALA A 74 7.02 -20.76 14.13
C ALA A 74 8.13 -20.39 13.14
N ILE A 75 7.81 -19.61 12.11
CA ILE A 75 8.70 -19.34 10.97
C ILE A 75 9.45 -18.01 11.13
N VAL A 76 8.78 -16.93 11.55
CA VAL A 76 9.35 -15.58 11.53
C VAL A 76 10.12 -15.30 12.83
N ARG A 77 11.37 -14.87 12.67
CA ARG A 77 12.25 -14.46 13.77
C ARG A 77 12.50 -12.95 13.74
N ARG A 78 12.73 -12.34 14.91
CA ARG A 78 12.83 -10.88 15.05
C ARG A 78 14.09 -10.28 14.42
N SER A 79 15.20 -11.02 14.41
CA SER A 79 16.48 -10.56 13.87
C SER A 79 17.15 -11.69 13.09
N PRO A 80 17.77 -11.42 11.93
CA PRO A 80 18.54 -12.39 11.16
C PRO A 80 19.76 -12.94 11.94
N GLU A 81 20.12 -12.33 13.06
CA GLU A 81 21.17 -12.83 13.96
C GLU A 81 20.77 -14.07 14.76
N HIS A 82 19.47 -14.24 15.00
CA HIS A 82 18.90 -15.31 15.83
C HIS A 82 18.15 -16.36 14.99
N ASP A 83 18.33 -16.32 13.67
CA ASP A 83 17.74 -17.30 12.77
C ASP A 83 18.77 -18.37 12.40
N ASP A 84 18.59 -19.58 12.92
CA ASP A 84 19.46 -20.72 12.59
C ASP A 84 19.19 -21.29 11.18
N ARG A 85 18.13 -20.82 10.49
CA ARG A 85 17.72 -21.33 9.17
C ARG A 85 18.28 -20.53 8.00
N ILE A 86 18.92 -19.38 8.26
CA ILE A 86 19.47 -18.53 7.20
C ILE A 86 20.83 -19.06 6.71
N SER A 87 21.07 -18.97 5.40
CA SER A 87 22.38 -19.34 4.84
C SER A 87 23.46 -18.36 5.33
N HIS A 88 24.64 -18.88 5.69
CA HIS A 88 25.77 -18.05 6.14
C HIS A 88 26.15 -16.94 5.14
N GLY A 89 25.98 -17.19 3.83
CA GLY A 89 26.22 -16.19 2.79
C GLY A 89 25.21 -15.04 2.81
N GLU A 90 23.93 -15.37 2.99
CA GLU A 90 22.84 -14.39 3.05
C GLU A 90 22.90 -13.58 4.35
N ARG A 91 23.15 -14.23 5.48
CA ARG A 91 23.38 -13.57 6.77
C ARG A 91 24.50 -12.53 6.69
N LYS A 92 25.63 -12.89 6.07
CA LYS A 92 26.76 -11.98 5.91
C LYS A 92 26.42 -10.81 4.99
N PHE A 93 25.69 -11.04 3.90
CA PHE A 93 25.25 -9.99 2.97
C PHE A 93 24.29 -8.99 3.65
N ILE A 94 23.30 -9.49 4.38
CA ILE A 94 22.33 -8.68 5.12
C ILE A 94 23.02 -7.87 6.21
N LEU A 95 23.84 -8.53 7.06
CA LEU A 95 24.58 -7.85 8.13
C LEU A 95 25.58 -6.83 7.60
N GLN A 96 26.33 -7.12 6.53
CA GLN A 96 27.26 -6.13 5.95
C GLN A 96 26.54 -4.91 5.38
N THR A 97 25.36 -5.10 4.79
CA THR A 97 24.56 -4.00 4.24
C THR A 97 23.89 -3.18 5.35
N LEU A 98 23.47 -3.84 6.44
CA LEU A 98 22.90 -3.21 7.62
C LEU A 98 23.97 -2.52 8.48
N ASP A 99 25.12 -3.13 8.74
CA ASP A 99 26.25 -2.56 9.50
C ASP A 99 26.83 -1.31 8.82
N THR A 100 26.82 -1.25 7.49
CA THR A 100 27.19 -0.02 6.76
C THR A 100 26.19 1.13 7.05
N THR A 101 24.97 0.80 7.50
CA THR A 101 23.92 1.73 7.92
C THR A 101 23.87 1.90 9.45
N GLU A 102 24.31 0.91 10.23
CA GLU A 102 24.20 0.79 11.71
C GLU A 102 25.54 0.85 12.47
N ALA A 103 26.66 1.22 11.85
CA ALA A 103 27.88 1.63 12.55
C ALA A 103 27.69 2.86 13.49
N ALA A 104 26.45 3.28 13.73
CA ALA A 104 25.99 4.24 14.72
C ALA A 104 25.15 3.55 15.81
N THR A 105 25.58 2.41 16.35
CA THR A 105 24.99 1.86 17.58
C THR A 105 25.70 2.46 18.79
N ASP A 106 25.37 3.72 19.09
CA ASP A 106 25.38 4.23 20.46
C ASP A 106 24.43 5.43 20.55
N LYS A 107 23.25 5.22 21.16
CA LYS A 107 22.20 6.23 21.40
C LYS A 107 21.91 7.15 20.21
N VAL A 108 21.23 6.65 19.18
CA VAL A 108 20.62 7.52 18.17
C VAL A 108 19.53 8.36 18.84
N GLN A 109 19.83 9.61 19.18
CA GLN A 109 18.80 10.60 19.46
C GLN A 109 18.05 10.84 18.16
N HIS A 110 16.88 10.20 18.00
CA HIS A 110 16.03 10.44 16.84
C HIS A 110 15.68 11.94 16.80
N PRO A 111 16.10 12.68 15.76
CA PRO A 111 15.87 14.11 15.70
C PRO A 111 14.43 14.35 15.23
N TRP A 112 13.46 14.05 16.10
CA TRP A 112 12.02 14.15 15.82
C TRP A 112 11.67 15.51 15.22
N ARG A 113 12.25 16.58 15.77
CA ARG A 113 12.03 17.94 15.27
C ARG A 113 12.53 18.11 13.84
N GLU A 114 13.70 17.59 13.48
CA GLU A 114 14.24 17.70 12.12
C GLU A 114 13.49 16.80 11.13
N MET A 115 13.04 15.62 11.57
CA MET A 115 12.20 14.74 10.77
C MET A 115 10.86 15.41 10.43
N PHE A 116 10.17 15.97 11.43
CA PHE A 116 8.90 16.68 11.21
C PHE A 116 9.07 18.05 10.53
N THR A 117 10.25 18.67 10.61
CA THR A 117 10.57 19.93 9.92
C THR A 117 11.17 19.70 8.52
N SER A 118 11.41 18.44 8.13
CA SER A 118 11.96 18.10 6.82
C SER A 118 10.96 18.45 5.71
N LYS A 119 11.44 19.20 4.71
CA LYS A 119 10.64 19.59 3.53
C LYS A 119 10.01 18.38 2.84
N ALA A 120 10.71 17.26 2.76
CA ALA A 120 10.20 16.06 2.11
C ALA A 120 9.01 15.44 2.86
N VAL A 121 9.06 15.43 4.20
CA VAL A 121 7.98 14.87 5.04
C VAL A 121 6.76 15.78 4.98
N ILE A 122 6.94 17.10 5.18
CA ILE A 122 5.85 18.07 5.11
C ILE A 122 5.18 18.06 3.73
N SER A 123 5.95 18.08 2.65
CA SER A 123 5.39 18.01 1.29
C SER A 123 4.61 16.72 1.03
N MET A 124 5.10 15.57 1.51
CA MET A 124 4.40 14.30 1.36
C MET A 124 3.12 14.26 2.21
N SER A 125 3.15 14.78 3.44
CA SER A 125 1.98 14.85 4.31
C SER A 125 0.88 15.74 3.73
N ILE A 126 1.23 16.91 3.20
CA ILE A 126 0.28 17.81 2.52
C ILE A 126 -0.28 17.14 1.27
N ALA A 127 0.56 16.46 0.49
CA ALA A 127 0.12 15.69 -0.67
C ALA A 127 -0.90 14.63 -0.27
N SER A 128 -0.56 13.73 0.67
CA SER A 128 -1.49 12.69 1.13
C SER A 128 -2.80 13.25 1.66
N PHE A 129 -2.75 14.32 2.47
CA PHE A 129 -3.97 14.97 2.96
C PHE A 129 -4.84 15.52 1.82
N THR A 130 -4.23 16.15 0.82
CA THR A 130 -4.95 16.71 -0.33
C THR A 130 -5.55 15.61 -1.20
N GLU A 131 -4.82 14.51 -1.38
CA GLU A 131 -5.29 13.31 -2.08
C GLU A 131 -6.50 12.70 -1.38
N ASP A 132 -6.40 12.44 -0.08
CA ASP A 132 -7.49 11.89 0.73
C ASP A 132 -8.72 12.81 0.68
N TRP A 133 -8.51 14.13 0.86
CA TRP A 133 -9.59 15.11 0.78
C TRP A 133 -10.29 15.10 -0.58
N GLY A 134 -9.51 15.10 -1.67
CA GLY A 134 -10.03 15.04 -3.04
C GLY A 134 -10.79 13.74 -3.32
N TYR A 135 -10.26 12.62 -2.84
CA TYR A 135 -10.91 11.32 -2.94
C TYR A 135 -12.25 11.27 -2.20
N TYR A 136 -12.31 11.71 -0.94
CA TYR A 136 -13.55 11.76 -0.17
C TYR A 136 -14.57 12.75 -0.75
N THR A 137 -14.10 13.89 -1.26
CA THR A 137 -14.96 14.90 -1.91
C THR A 137 -15.60 14.31 -3.16
N LEU A 138 -14.83 13.60 -4.00
CA LEU A 138 -15.38 12.89 -5.16
C LEU A 138 -16.32 11.77 -4.71
N LEU A 139 -15.93 10.95 -3.76
CA LEU A 139 -16.74 9.82 -3.30
C LEU A 139 -18.12 10.26 -2.78
N THR A 140 -18.18 11.40 -2.08
CA THR A 140 -19.42 11.96 -1.53
C THR A 140 -20.18 12.84 -2.53
N GLY A 141 -19.47 13.59 -3.37
CA GLY A 141 -20.05 14.52 -4.35
C GLY A 141 -20.51 13.84 -5.65
N LEU A 142 -19.83 12.79 -6.10
CA LEU A 142 -20.10 12.09 -7.35
C LEU A 142 -21.52 11.51 -7.43
N PRO A 143 -22.06 10.84 -6.39
CA PRO A 143 -23.45 10.35 -6.43
C PRO A 143 -24.47 11.49 -6.54
N THR A 144 -24.20 12.61 -5.86
CA THR A 144 -25.07 13.79 -5.91
C THR A 144 -25.03 14.41 -7.30
N PHE A 145 -23.83 14.63 -7.86
CA PHE A 145 -23.62 15.20 -9.19
C PHE A 145 -24.28 14.38 -10.31
N LEU A 146 -24.09 13.06 -10.31
CA LEU A 146 -24.72 12.16 -11.28
C LEU A 146 -26.25 12.20 -11.21
N LYS A 147 -26.81 12.40 -10.00
CA LYS A 147 -28.25 12.47 -9.78
C LYS A 147 -28.84 13.83 -10.18
N THR A 148 -28.25 14.95 -9.76
CA THR A 148 -28.83 16.29 -9.96
C THR A 148 -28.50 16.93 -11.30
N VAL A 149 -27.29 16.73 -11.82
CA VAL A 149 -26.83 17.35 -13.08
C VAL A 149 -27.10 16.42 -14.25
N LEU A 150 -26.70 15.15 -14.12
CA LEU A 150 -26.81 14.17 -15.20
C LEU A 150 -28.19 13.48 -15.27
N ASN A 151 -29.09 13.75 -14.30
CA ASN A 151 -30.41 13.10 -14.14
C ASN A 151 -30.38 11.57 -14.30
N PHE A 152 -29.27 10.95 -13.91
CA PHE A 152 -29.03 9.54 -14.15
C PHE A 152 -29.70 8.70 -13.07
N ASP A 153 -30.49 7.71 -13.47
CA ASP A 153 -31.16 6.80 -12.54
C ASP A 153 -30.13 5.79 -11.99
N LEU A 154 -29.54 6.13 -10.83
CA LEU A 154 -28.48 5.39 -10.14
C LEU A 154 -28.79 3.90 -9.93
N LYS A 155 -30.05 3.48 -10.04
CA LYS A 155 -30.48 2.07 -9.91
C LYS A 155 -30.15 1.19 -11.12
N GLN A 156 -30.02 1.72 -12.34
CA GLN A 156 -29.89 0.90 -13.55
C GLN A 156 -28.45 0.71 -14.07
N SER A 157 -27.45 1.43 -13.54
CA SER A 157 -26.11 1.43 -14.12
C SER A 157 -25.00 1.04 -13.13
N GLY A 158 -25.13 -0.12 -12.50
CA GLY A 158 -24.07 -0.71 -11.66
C GLY A 158 -22.76 -0.94 -12.43
N LEU A 159 -22.84 -1.12 -13.76
CA LEU A 159 -21.68 -1.23 -14.64
C LEU A 159 -20.89 0.09 -14.74
N LEU A 160 -21.58 1.22 -14.73
CA LEU A 160 -20.95 2.55 -14.80
C LEU A 160 -20.33 2.94 -13.45
N SER A 161 -20.94 2.54 -12.33
CA SER A 161 -20.35 2.74 -11.00
C SER A 161 -19.12 1.87 -10.76
N ALA A 162 -18.99 0.71 -11.43
CA ALA A 162 -17.80 -0.14 -11.37
C ALA A 162 -16.63 0.40 -12.22
N LEU A 163 -16.92 1.18 -13.26
CA LEU A 163 -15.93 1.69 -14.20
C LEU A 163 -14.83 2.57 -13.54
N PRO A 164 -15.15 3.53 -12.63
CA PRO A 164 -14.14 4.30 -11.92
C PRO A 164 -13.20 3.43 -11.09
N TYR A 165 -13.74 2.46 -10.35
CA TYR A 165 -12.94 1.57 -9.50
C TYR A 165 -12.05 0.65 -10.33
N LEU A 166 -12.55 0.14 -11.45
CA LEU A 166 -11.78 -0.70 -12.37
C LEU A 166 -10.66 0.10 -13.05
N ALA A 167 -10.94 1.32 -13.50
CA ALA A 167 -9.94 2.24 -14.02
C ALA A 167 -8.87 2.57 -12.96
N MET A 168 -9.30 2.81 -11.72
CA MET A 168 -8.40 3.07 -10.59
C MET A 168 -7.45 1.87 -10.37
N GLY A 169 -7.96 0.64 -10.36
CA GLY A 169 -7.15 -0.57 -10.19
C GLY A 169 -6.10 -0.78 -11.29
N ILE A 170 -6.47 -0.55 -12.56
CA ILE A 170 -5.54 -0.64 -13.70
C ILE A 170 -4.46 0.45 -13.61
N LEU A 171 -4.85 1.68 -13.29
CA LEU A 171 -3.94 2.81 -13.18
C LEU A 171 -2.97 2.65 -12.00
N LEU A 172 -3.41 2.17 -10.83
CA LEU A 172 -2.52 1.87 -9.71
C LEU A 172 -1.50 0.77 -10.08
N SER A 173 -1.96 -0.31 -10.71
CA SER A 173 -1.10 -1.44 -11.05
C SER A 173 -0.05 -1.07 -12.10
N SER A 174 -0.46 -0.32 -13.14
CA SER A 174 0.43 0.16 -14.19
C SER A 174 1.42 1.21 -13.70
N SER A 175 0.96 2.19 -12.91
CA SER A 175 1.85 3.21 -12.34
C SER A 175 2.89 2.63 -11.40
N GLY A 176 2.51 1.66 -10.55
CA GLY A 176 3.45 0.94 -9.68
C GLY A 176 4.51 0.17 -10.48
N TYR A 177 4.09 -0.57 -11.52
CA TYR A 177 5.03 -1.30 -12.39
C TYR A 177 6.01 -0.37 -13.12
N VAL A 178 5.51 0.76 -13.65
CA VAL A 178 6.35 1.75 -14.35
C VAL A 178 7.30 2.44 -13.37
N ALA A 179 6.85 2.77 -12.15
CA ALA A 179 7.70 3.36 -11.12
C ALA A 179 8.85 2.43 -10.71
N ASP A 180 8.54 1.16 -10.44
CA ASP A 180 9.55 0.15 -10.10
C ASP A 180 10.50 -0.10 -11.29
N TRP A 181 9.99 -0.15 -12.52
CA TRP A 181 10.82 -0.32 -13.72
C TRP A 181 11.80 0.84 -13.93
N LEU A 182 11.36 2.09 -13.71
CA LEU A 182 12.19 3.29 -13.81
C LEU A 182 13.29 3.33 -12.74
N GLN A 183 13.01 2.84 -11.53
CA GLN A 183 13.99 2.75 -10.46
C GLN A 183 15.03 1.64 -10.70
N ILE A 184 14.60 0.46 -11.14
CA ILE A 184 15.50 -0.69 -11.39
C ILE A 184 16.49 -0.39 -12.51
N ARG A 185 16.07 0.38 -13.52
CA ARG A 185 16.91 0.80 -14.64
C ARG A 185 17.85 1.98 -14.31
N ASN A 186 17.81 2.53 -13.09
CA ASN A 186 18.56 3.71 -12.65
C ASN A 186 18.31 4.98 -13.51
N TYR A 187 17.17 5.08 -14.22
CA TYR A 187 16.85 6.29 -14.99
C TYR A 187 16.41 7.45 -14.10
N LEU A 188 15.79 7.15 -12.96
CA LEU A 188 15.29 8.14 -12.01
C LEU A 188 15.64 7.74 -10.58
N THR A 189 16.05 8.73 -9.78
CA THR A 189 16.27 8.56 -8.34
C THR A 189 14.93 8.36 -7.63
N THR A 190 14.90 7.64 -6.50
CA THR A 190 13.70 7.42 -5.67
C THR A 190 12.92 8.70 -5.36
N SER A 191 13.64 9.80 -5.09
CA SER A 191 13.06 11.13 -4.87
C SER A 191 12.41 11.74 -6.12
N GLN A 192 12.96 11.49 -7.30
CA GLN A 192 12.44 12.00 -8.58
C GLN A 192 11.18 11.23 -8.98
N VAL A 193 11.19 9.90 -8.83
CA VAL A 193 10.00 9.07 -9.08
C VAL A 193 8.85 9.51 -8.19
N ARG A 194 9.08 9.67 -6.88
CA ARG A 194 8.05 10.18 -5.95
C ARG A 194 7.50 11.54 -6.39
N LYS A 195 8.37 12.51 -6.72
CA LYS A 195 7.94 13.84 -7.17
C LYS A 195 7.13 13.77 -8.46
N TYR A 196 7.60 13.06 -9.48
CA TYR A 196 6.92 13.02 -10.78
C TYR A 196 5.59 12.28 -10.73
N PHE A 197 5.52 11.16 -10.02
CA PHE A 197 4.27 10.40 -9.90
C PHE A 197 3.25 11.14 -9.05
N THR A 198 3.66 11.72 -7.91
CA THR A 198 2.74 12.50 -7.07
C THR A 198 2.27 13.77 -7.78
N CYS A 199 3.17 14.58 -8.35
CA CYS A 199 2.77 15.79 -9.08
C CYS A 199 1.96 15.46 -10.34
N GLY A 200 2.34 14.41 -11.07
CA GLY A 200 1.61 13.94 -12.25
C GLY A 200 0.19 13.49 -11.90
N GLY A 201 0.02 12.73 -10.81
CA GLY A 201 -1.28 12.32 -10.31
C GLY A 201 -2.20 13.51 -9.99
N PHE A 202 -1.69 14.52 -9.28
CA PHE A 202 -2.47 15.73 -9.00
C PHE A 202 -2.84 16.53 -10.25
N LEU A 203 -1.95 16.61 -11.24
CA LEU A 203 -2.25 17.29 -12.50
C LEU A 203 -3.37 16.57 -13.27
N VAL A 204 -3.34 15.24 -13.32
CA VAL A 204 -4.40 14.46 -13.95
C VAL A 204 -5.72 14.67 -13.21
N GLN A 205 -5.71 14.61 -11.88
CA GLN A 205 -6.90 14.84 -11.06
C GLN A 205 -7.49 16.24 -11.28
N LEU A 206 -6.64 17.27 -11.34
CA LEU A 206 -7.04 18.65 -11.62
C LEU A 206 -7.70 18.78 -13.00
N ILE A 207 -7.08 18.20 -14.05
CA ILE A 207 -7.60 18.26 -15.41
C ILE A 207 -8.96 17.56 -15.49
N CYS A 208 -9.09 16.37 -14.91
CA CYS A 208 -10.36 15.63 -14.89
C CYS A 208 -11.47 16.41 -14.16
N MET A 209 -11.17 17.05 -13.02
CA MET A 209 -12.14 17.88 -12.31
C MET A 209 -12.55 19.12 -13.10
N LEU A 210 -11.60 19.80 -13.76
CA LEU A 210 -11.89 20.98 -14.56
C LEU A 210 -12.76 20.64 -15.78
N VAL A 211 -12.48 19.53 -16.46
CA VAL A 211 -13.30 19.03 -17.55
C VAL A 211 -14.72 18.70 -17.06
N GLY A 212 -14.85 18.04 -15.90
CA GLY A 212 -16.15 17.72 -15.31
C GLY A 212 -16.94 18.95 -14.81
N ALA A 213 -16.28 20.06 -14.50
CA ALA A 213 -16.93 21.30 -14.10
C ALA A 213 -17.38 22.17 -15.28
N LEU A 214 -16.77 21.99 -16.47
CA LEU A 214 -17.05 22.76 -17.68
C LEU A 214 -18.00 22.06 -18.66
N ALA A 215 -18.28 20.76 -18.44
CA ALA A 215 -19.20 19.94 -19.25
C ALA A 215 -20.59 19.85 -18.60
#